data_AF-I1KAI6-F1
#
_entry.id   AF-I1KAI6-F1
#
_cell.length_a   1.000
_cell.length_b   1.000
_cell.length_c   1.000
_cell.angle_alpha   90.00
_cell.angle_beta   90.00
_cell.angle_gamma   90.00
#
_symmetry.space_group_name_H-M   'P 1'
#
loop_
_entity.id
_entity.type
_entity.pdbx_description
1 polymer ?
#
loop_
_entity_poly.entity_id
_entity_poly.type
_entity_poly.pdbx_seq_one_letter_code
_entity_poly.pdbx_strand_id
1 'polypeptide(L)'
;MNKHQASEKKNDNMEKPLTPLMPPPPPTLERTTSIDDEPKTLLEEEMKVAREAALKIINSHSKEDALKIFLAGLVPVGTSSKQVKEDGVVSDYDDDDE
;
A
#
# COMPACT_ATOMS: atom_id res chain seq x y z
N MET A 1 -74.04 -48.40 -10.32
CA MET A 1 -74.48 -47.03 -10.65
C MET A 1 -74.06 -46.12 -9.50
N ASN A 2 -73.12 -45.21 -9.78
CA ASN A 2 -72.84 -43.92 -9.11
C ASN A 2 -72.51 -43.90 -7.60
N LYS A 3 -71.55 -43.14 -7.08
CA LYS A 3 -70.35 -42.40 -7.52
C LYS A 3 -69.76 -41.91 -6.17
N HIS A 4 -68.54 -42.32 -5.81
CA HIS A 4 -67.86 -41.79 -4.63
C HIS A 4 -67.41 -40.35 -4.91
N GLN A 5 -67.72 -39.46 -3.97
CA GLN A 5 -67.42 -38.04 -4.01
C GLN A 5 -65.97 -37.80 -3.53
N ALA A 6 -65.28 -36.90 -4.22
CA ALA A 6 -63.88 -36.55 -4.04
C ALA A 6 -63.67 -35.50 -2.93
N SER A 7 -62.60 -35.66 -2.16
CA SER A 7 -61.89 -34.63 -1.40
C SER A 7 -60.43 -34.66 -1.92
N GLU A 8 -59.95 -33.64 -2.64
CA GLU A 8 -59.29 -32.41 -2.12
C GLU A 8 -58.13 -32.72 -1.15
N LYS A 9 -56.91 -32.19 -1.28
CA LYS A 9 -56.28 -31.28 -2.26
C LYS A 9 -54.77 -31.26 -1.92
N LYS A 10 -53.95 -31.29 -2.97
CA LYS A 10 -52.62 -30.66 -3.14
C LYS A 10 -51.66 -30.60 -1.93
N ASN A 11 -50.60 -31.39 -2.05
CA ASN A 11 -49.34 -31.19 -1.35
C ASN A 11 -48.55 -30.13 -2.13
N ASP A 12 -48.42 -28.92 -1.57
CA ASP A 12 -47.61 -27.86 -2.15
C ASP A 12 -46.12 -28.19 -1.97
N ASN A 13 -45.51 -28.61 -3.08
CA ASN A 13 -44.07 -28.72 -3.29
C ASN A 13 -43.46 -27.31 -3.26
N MET A 14 -43.00 -26.84 -2.11
CA MET A 14 -42.19 -25.61 -2.03
C MET A 14 -40.75 -25.90 -2.50
N GLU A 15 -40.59 -26.00 -3.82
CA GLU A 15 -39.28 -25.82 -4.46
C GLU A 15 -38.87 -24.36 -4.30
N LYS A 16 -38.02 -24.11 -3.30
CA LYS A 16 -37.38 -22.82 -3.10
C LYS A 16 -36.54 -22.51 -4.35
N PRO A 17 -36.82 -21.42 -5.10
CA PRO A 17 -36.09 -21.12 -6.31
C PRO A 17 -34.62 -20.87 -5.96
N LEU A 18 -33.73 -21.66 -6.56
CA LEU A 18 -32.29 -21.44 -6.56
C LEU A 18 -32.02 -20.22 -7.44
N THR A 19 -32.21 -19.01 -6.91
CA THR A 19 -31.69 -17.78 -7.52
C THR A 19 -30.18 -17.91 -7.61
N PRO A 20 -29.55 -17.73 -8.79
CA PRO A 20 -28.11 -17.73 -8.91
C PRO A 20 -27.58 -16.59 -8.04
N LEU A 21 -26.83 -16.95 -6.99
CA LEU A 21 -26.16 -16.02 -6.11
C LEU A 21 -25.11 -15.27 -6.95
N MET A 22 -25.48 -14.12 -7.53
CA MET A 22 -24.51 -13.26 -8.18
C MET A 22 -23.40 -12.94 -7.18
N PRO A 23 -22.11 -13.01 -7.58
CA PRO A 23 -21.04 -12.58 -6.70
C PRO A 23 -21.30 -11.13 -6.30
N PRO A 24 -21.01 -10.75 -5.04
CA PRO A 24 -21.14 -9.37 -4.62
C PRO A 24 -20.31 -8.47 -5.56
N PRO A 25 -20.79 -7.25 -5.86
CA PRO A 25 -20.00 -6.31 -6.65
C PRO A 25 -18.64 -6.11 -5.97
N PRO A 26 -17.56 -5.92 -6.75
CA PRO A 26 -16.25 -5.65 -6.18
C PRO A 26 -16.35 -4.42 -5.27
N PRO A 27 -15.67 -4.40 -4.12
CA PRO A 27 -15.67 -3.24 -3.25
C PRO A 27 -15.22 -2.04 -4.06
N THR A 28 -16.05 -0.99 -4.07
CA THR A 28 -15.67 0.30 -4.64
C THR A 28 -14.48 0.82 -3.85
N LEU A 29 -13.35 1.06 -4.52
CA LEU A 29 -12.22 1.76 -3.91
C LEU A 29 -12.67 3.20 -3.64
N GLU A 30 -13.22 3.45 -2.45
CA GLU A 30 -13.49 4.80 -1.99
C GLU A 30 -12.15 5.51 -1.77
N ARG A 31 -12.02 6.73 -2.30
CA ARG A 31 -10.88 7.58 -1.98
C ARG A 31 -10.92 7.86 -0.48
N THR A 32 -9.94 7.34 0.25
CA THR A 32 -9.72 7.73 1.65
C THR A 32 -9.07 9.12 1.66
N THR A 33 -9.32 9.91 2.71
CA THR A 33 -8.64 11.20 2.96
C THR A 33 -7.17 11.02 3.40
N SER A 34 -6.60 9.82 3.25
CA SER A 34 -5.23 9.50 3.68
C SER A 34 -4.18 10.39 3.02
N ILE A 35 -4.49 10.98 1.86
CA ILE A 35 -3.59 11.91 1.17
C ILE A 35 -3.28 13.16 1.99
N ASP A 36 -4.17 13.58 2.90
CA ASP A 36 -3.95 14.73 3.79
C ASP A 36 -3.03 14.38 4.97
N ASP A 37 -2.94 13.10 5.33
CA ASP A 37 -2.08 12.58 6.40
C ASP A 37 -0.65 12.24 5.91
N GLU A 38 -0.45 12.17 4.60
CA GLU A 38 0.86 11.88 4.00
C GLU A 38 1.83 13.08 4.15
N PRO A 39 3.13 12.83 4.39
CA PRO A 39 4.11 13.90 4.41
C PRO A 39 4.21 14.56 3.04
N LYS A 40 3.99 15.87 2.99
CA LYS A 40 4.12 16.65 1.75
C LYS A 40 5.57 16.75 1.32
N THR A 41 5.81 16.69 0.01
CA THR A 41 7.12 16.98 -0.56
C THR A 41 7.45 18.46 -0.41
N LEU A 42 8.74 18.79 -0.35
CA LEU A 42 9.20 20.18 -0.33
C LEU A 42 8.78 20.93 -1.60
N LEU A 43 8.40 22.20 -1.43
CA LEU A 43 8.23 23.15 -2.54
C LEU A 43 9.58 23.46 -3.20
N GLU A 44 9.57 24.04 -4.40
CA GLU A 44 10.80 24.35 -5.13
C GLU A 44 11.75 25.26 -4.35
N GLU A 45 11.21 26.28 -3.67
CA GLU A 45 11.98 27.22 -2.83
C GLU A 45 12.61 26.50 -1.64
N GLU A 46 11.85 25.65 -0.95
CA GLU A 46 12.34 24.85 0.18
C GLU A 46 13.43 23.88 -0.27
N MET A 47 13.27 23.28 -1.45
CA MET A 47 14.27 22.42 -2.04
C MET A 47 15.56 23.18 -2.39
N LYS A 48 15.47 24.42 -2.91
CA LYS A 48 16.65 25.28 -3.14
C LYS A 48 17.39 25.55 -1.83
N VAL A 49 16.67 25.96 -0.79
CA VAL A 49 17.24 26.21 0.54
C VAL A 49 17.89 24.96 1.13
N ALA A 50 17.23 23.80 1.02
CA ALA A 50 17.77 22.53 1.51
C ALA A 50 19.07 22.14 0.79
N ARG A 51 19.15 22.33 -0.53
CA ARG A 51 20.37 22.09 -1.32
C ARG A 51 21.51 23.01 -0.91
N GLU A 52 21.24 24.31 -0.75
CA GLU A 52 22.26 25.27 -0.30
C GLU A 52 22.79 24.93 1.10
N ALA A 53 21.89 24.54 2.01
CA ALA A 53 22.27 24.08 3.35
C ALA A 53 23.14 22.81 3.29
N ALA A 54 22.76 21.83 2.46
CA ALA A 54 23.53 20.60 2.28
C ALA A 54 24.93 20.87 1.72
N LEU A 55 25.04 21.72 0.68
CA LEU A 55 26.32 22.13 0.11
C LEU A 55 27.20 22.84 1.14
N LYS A 56 26.62 23.68 1.99
CA LYS A 56 27.35 24.33 3.09
C LYS A 56 27.95 23.30 4.04
N ILE A 57 27.22 22.26 4.42
CA ILE A 57 27.73 21.20 5.31
C ILE A 57 28.86 20.44 4.62
N ILE A 58 28.66 20.00 3.37
CA ILE A 58 29.68 19.27 2.59
C ILE A 58 31.00 20.05 2.51
N ASN A 59 30.93 21.36 2.32
CA ASN A 59 32.11 22.21 2.17
C ASN A 59 32.77 22.63 3.49
N SER A 60 32.12 22.43 4.64
CA SER A 60 32.60 22.95 5.93
C SER A 60 32.81 21.91 7.03
N HIS A 61 32.26 20.70 6.89
CA HIS A 61 32.31 19.65 7.91
C HIS A 61 33.06 18.42 7.41
N SER A 62 33.65 17.67 8.34
CA SER A 62 34.12 16.31 8.07
C SER A 62 32.94 15.41 7.70
N LYS A 63 33.21 14.26 7.06
CA LYS A 63 32.19 13.27 6.73
C LYS A 63 31.47 12.78 8.00
N GLU A 64 32.22 12.56 9.08
CA GLU A 64 31.74 12.07 10.36
C GLU A 64 30.80 13.09 11.01
N ASP A 65 31.18 14.37 11.00
CA ASP A 65 30.34 15.45 11.54
C ASP A 65 29.08 15.65 10.69
N ALA A 66 29.20 15.59 9.36
CA ALA A 66 28.05 15.67 8.45
C ALA A 66 27.05 14.53 8.70
N LEU A 67 27.53 13.30 8.91
CA LEU A 67 26.69 12.15 9.27
C LEU A 67 26.00 12.35 10.62
N LYS A 68 26.72 12.88 11.61
CA LYS A 68 26.13 13.19 12.92
C LYS A 68 25.00 14.20 12.82
N ILE A 69 25.16 15.23 11.98
CA ILE A 69 24.11 16.21 11.70
C ILE A 69 22.93 15.55 10.98
N PHE A 70 23.19 14.75 9.94
CA PHE A 70 22.16 14.08 9.14
C PHE A 70 21.31 13.11 9.97
N LEU A 71 21.94 12.38 10.89
CA LEU A 71 21.26 11.39 11.73
C LEU A 71 20.62 12.02 12.99
N ALA A 72 20.80 13.32 13.22
CA ALA A 72 20.25 13.98 14.40
C ALA A 72 18.71 13.95 14.37
N GLY A 73 18.11 13.37 15.42
CA GLY A 73 16.66 13.23 15.55
C GLY A 73 16.06 12.01 14.87
N LEU A 74 16.82 11.25 14.08
CA LEU A 74 16.38 9.96 13.55
C LEU A 74 16.43 8.90 14.65
N VAL A 75 15.32 8.20 14.84
CA VAL A 75 15.24 7.02 15.71
C VAL A 75 15.34 5.79 14.82
N PRO A 76 16.19 4.81 15.14
CA PRO A 76 16.22 3.55 14.42
C PRO A 76 14.83 2.89 14.47
N VAL A 77 14.20 2.72 13.31
CA VAL A 77 13.07 1.81 13.19
C VAL A 77 13.64 0.40 13.24
N GLY A 78 13.21 -0.40 14.22
CA GLY A 78 13.62 -1.80 14.33
C GLY A 78 13.13 -2.57 13.12
N THR A 79 13.89 -2.59 12.03
CA THR A 79 13.65 -3.53 10.95
C THR A 79 14.01 -4.88 11.53
N SER A 80 13.00 -5.75 11.70
CA SER A 80 13.27 -7.17 11.79
C SER A 80 13.86 -7.56 10.43
N SER A 81 15.17 -7.40 10.27
CA SER A 81 15.92 -7.98 9.17
C SER A 81 15.86 -9.49 9.40
N LYS A 82 14.73 -10.10 9.03
CA LYS A 82 14.71 -11.51 8.66
C LYS A 82 15.83 -11.62 7.66
N GLN A 83 16.82 -12.46 7.93
CA GLN A 83 17.89 -12.78 6.98
C GLN A 83 17.21 -13.16 5.66
N VAL A 84 17.05 -12.19 4.76
CA VAL A 84 16.72 -12.45 3.37
C VAL A 84 18.02 -13.04 2.85
N LYS A 85 17.95 -14.34 2.60
CA LYS A 85 18.99 -15.08 1.88
C LYS A 85 19.38 -14.22 0.68
N GLU A 86 20.68 -13.99 0.57
CA GLU A 86 21.39 -13.39 -0.54
C GLU A 86 20.75 -13.81 -1.88
N ASP A 87 19.80 -13.00 -2.37
CA ASP A 87 19.23 -13.13 -3.70
C ASP A 87 19.52 -11.79 -4.38
N GLY A 88 20.34 -11.87 -5.42
CA GLY A 88 21.25 -10.81 -5.87
C GLY A 88 20.58 -9.47 -6.10
N VAL A 89 21.02 -8.45 -5.37
CA VAL A 89 20.94 -7.06 -5.82
C VAL A 89 21.96 -6.93 -6.96
N VAL A 90 21.49 -7.14 -8.19
CA VAL A 90 22.18 -6.72 -9.40
C VAL A 90 22.05 -5.19 -9.44
N SER A 91 23.04 -4.47 -8.93
CA SER A 91 23.19 -3.06 -9.28
C SER A 91 23.96 -3.00 -10.59
N ASP A 92 23.22 -2.86 -11.69
CA ASP A 92 23.79 -2.54 -13.00
C ASP A 92 24.13 -1.04 -13.00
N TYR A 93 25.28 -0.70 -12.42
CA TYR A 93 25.91 0.60 -12.63
C TYR A 93 26.88 0.43 -13.78
N ASP A 94 26.37 0.70 -14.98
CA ASP A 94 27.16 0.85 -16.20
C ASP A 94 27.92 2.18 -16.09
N ASP A 95 29.19 2.08 -15.70
CA ASP A 95 30.16 3.17 -15.61
C ASP A 95 30.72 3.42 -17.02
N ASP A 96 29.92 4.06 -17.88
CA ASP A 96 30.39 4.59 -19.17
C ASP A 96 31.10 5.94 -18.92
N ASP A 97 32.40 5.88 -18.63
CA ASP A 97 33.33 7.01 -18.74
C ASP A 97 34.56 6.59 -19.58
N GLU A 98 34.53 6.89 -20.88
CA GLU A 98 35.71 7.19 -21.72
C GLU A 98 35.41 8.30 -22.75
#